data_AF-A0A932U9G5-F1
#
_entry.id   AF-A0A932U9G5-F1
#
_cell.length_a   1.000
_cell.length_b   1.000
_cell.length_c   1.000
_cell.angle_alpha   90.00
_cell.angle_beta   90.00
_cell.angle_gamma   90.00
#
_symmetry.space_group_name_H-M   'P 1'
#
loop_
_entity.id
_entity.type
_entity.pdbx_description
1 polymer ?
#
loop_
_entity_poly.entity_id
_entity_poly.type
_entity_poly.pdbx_seq_one_letter_code
_entity_poly.pdbx_strand_id
1 'polypeptide(L)'
;MVRIWNLPVEELDNQHLLGEHLELHIIWNALTQPGRRGWVNHPETRRWTDRLGALHRRHEDQVEEMRRRGWTGHKSPLPVAPEVEPRLNQPGATEWPPVTPERVAKDREDLVAHFPGWRKVRQRDGEIAGRRESESAPTTEGGRRTTDKGQKRLEAGRHETAGSRGGGAAAG
;
A
#
# COMPACT_ATOMS: atom_id res chain seq x y z
N MET A 1 -19.26 1.95 -1.18
CA MET A 1 -20.34 0.96 -1.44
C MET A 1 -19.91 -0.30 -0.70
N VAL A 2 -20.43 -1.49 -0.97
CA VAL A 2 -19.71 -2.75 -0.68
C VAL A 2 -19.74 -3.56 -1.97
N ARG A 3 -18.58 -3.85 -2.53
CA ARG A 3 -18.40 -4.44 -3.85
C ARG A 3 -17.09 -5.23 -3.91
N ILE A 4 -17.15 -6.41 -4.51
CA ILE A 4 -15.98 -7.14 -5.00
C ILE A 4 -16.06 -7.16 -6.53
N TRP A 5 -15.02 -6.69 -7.23
CA TRP A 5 -15.01 -6.69 -8.69
C TRP A 5 -14.90 -8.13 -9.21
N ASN A 6 -15.68 -8.46 -10.24
CA ASN A 6 -15.57 -9.77 -10.91
C ASN A 6 -14.48 -9.77 -12.00
N LEU A 7 -13.42 -9.00 -11.76
CA LEU A 7 -12.27 -8.82 -12.64
C LEU A 7 -10.99 -9.25 -11.92
N PRO A 8 -9.96 -9.70 -12.65
CA PRO A 8 -8.62 -9.92 -12.09
C PRO A 8 -8.11 -8.69 -11.33
N VAL A 9 -7.37 -8.89 -10.24
CA VAL A 9 -6.85 -7.77 -9.40
C VAL A 9 -5.89 -6.86 -10.18
N GLU A 10 -5.22 -7.43 -11.19
CA GLU A 10 -4.28 -6.79 -12.08
C GLU A 10 -4.97 -5.82 -13.05
N GLU A 11 -6.26 -6.03 -13.34
CA GLU A 11 -7.07 -5.11 -14.16
C GLU A 11 -7.51 -3.87 -13.37
N LEU A 12 -7.53 -3.93 -12.03
CA LEU A 12 -7.95 -2.80 -11.20
C LEU A 12 -6.87 -1.74 -11.10
N ASP A 13 -7.20 -0.46 -11.29
CA ASP A 13 -6.27 0.60 -10.91
C ASP A 13 -6.08 0.71 -9.39
N ASN A 14 -5.19 1.59 -8.95
CA ASN A 14 -4.84 1.73 -7.55
C ASN A 14 -6.04 2.11 -6.65
N GLN A 15 -6.98 2.92 -7.14
CA GLN A 15 -8.13 3.35 -6.34
C GLN A 15 -9.15 2.22 -6.20
N HIS A 16 -9.44 1.51 -7.30
CA HIS A 16 -10.35 0.38 -7.26
C HIS A 16 -9.79 -0.80 -6.47
N LEU A 17 -8.48 -1.08 -6.58
CA LEU A 17 -7.82 -2.11 -5.79
C LEU A 17 -7.87 -1.78 -4.29
N LEU A 18 -7.53 -0.55 -3.89
CA LEU A 18 -7.61 -0.11 -2.50
C LEU A 18 -9.04 -0.11 -1.96
N GLY A 19 -9.99 0.40 -2.76
CA GLY A 19 -11.40 0.45 -2.40
C GLY A 19 -11.97 -0.95 -2.19
N GLU A 20 -11.71 -1.88 -3.12
CA GLU A 20 -12.13 -3.27 -2.99
C GLU A 20 -11.50 -3.93 -1.76
N HIS A 21 -10.22 -3.68 -1.49
CA HIS A 21 -9.55 -4.23 -0.30
C HIS A 21 -10.22 -3.79 1.01
N LEU A 22 -10.57 -2.50 1.13
CA LEU A 22 -11.27 -1.99 2.30
C LEU A 22 -12.69 -2.57 2.43
N GLU A 23 -13.43 -2.64 1.32
CA GLU A 23 -14.77 -3.21 1.29
C GLU A 23 -14.76 -4.72 1.56
N LEU A 24 -13.72 -5.45 1.13
CA LEU A 24 -13.51 -6.85 1.45
C LEU A 24 -13.37 -7.07 2.96
N HIS A 25 -12.59 -6.24 3.66
CA HIS A 25 -12.50 -6.30 5.13
C HIS A 25 -13.86 -6.12 5.81
N ILE A 26 -14.74 -5.28 5.25
CA ILE A 26 -16.10 -5.09 5.77
C ILE A 26 -16.91 -6.39 5.62
N ILE A 27 -16.88 -7.01 4.45
CA ILE A 27 -17.56 -8.30 4.18
C ILE A 27 -17.01 -9.38 5.12
N TRP A 28 -15.69 -9.51 5.19
CA TRP A 28 -15.03 -10.50 6.02
C TRP A 28 -15.47 -10.39 7.48
N ASN A 29 -15.39 -9.19 8.04
CA ASN A 29 -15.76 -8.95 9.44
C ASN A 29 -17.24 -9.24 9.69
N ALA A 30 -18.12 -8.94 8.73
CA ALA A 30 -19.54 -9.24 8.85
C ALA A 30 -19.87 -10.74 8.86
N LEU A 31 -19.04 -11.55 8.21
CA LEU A 31 -19.24 -13.00 8.08
C LEU A 31 -18.47 -13.83 9.13
N THR A 32 -17.41 -13.27 9.70
CA THR A 32 -16.46 -14.01 10.56
C THR A 32 -16.41 -13.51 11.99
N GLN A 33 -16.64 -12.21 12.26
CA GLN A 33 -16.49 -11.67 13.61
C GLN A 33 -17.82 -11.68 14.38
N PRO A 34 -17.85 -12.25 15.61
CA PRO A 34 -19.00 -12.14 16.49
C PRO A 34 -19.39 -10.68 16.72
N GLY A 35 -20.70 -10.40 16.70
CA GLY A 35 -21.25 -9.06 16.96
C GLY A 35 -21.11 -8.03 15.83
N ARG A 36 -20.31 -8.27 14.78
CA ARG A 36 -20.10 -7.31 13.67
C ARG A 36 -21.05 -7.51 12.49
N ARG A 37 -22.35 -7.70 12.74
CA ARG A 37 -23.30 -8.16 11.71
C ARG A 37 -23.93 -7.07 10.83
N GLY A 38 -23.51 -5.81 10.96
CA GLY A 38 -24.17 -4.66 10.29
C GLY A 38 -24.27 -4.77 8.77
N TRP A 39 -23.37 -5.52 8.12
CA TRP A 39 -23.33 -5.69 6.66
C TRP A 39 -23.75 -7.08 6.18
N VAL A 40 -24.21 -7.97 7.07
CA VAL A 40 -24.53 -9.36 6.72
C VAL A 40 -25.65 -9.48 5.68
N ASN A 41 -26.59 -8.53 5.70
CA ASN A 41 -27.74 -8.53 4.79
C ASN A 41 -27.47 -7.82 3.46
N HIS A 42 -26.30 -7.21 3.28
CA HIS A 42 -25.95 -6.55 2.03
C HIS A 42 -25.86 -7.60 0.89
N PRO A 43 -26.39 -7.33 -0.32
CA PRO A 43 -26.39 -8.31 -1.41
C PRO A 43 -25.00 -8.83 -1.75
N GLU A 44 -24.01 -7.94 -1.78
CA GLU A 44 -22.62 -8.34 -1.99
C GLU A 44 -22.12 -9.26 -0.87
N THR A 45 -22.34 -8.93 0.41
CA THR A 45 -21.92 -9.79 1.53
C THR A 45 -22.55 -11.18 1.45
N ARG A 46 -23.85 -11.25 1.15
CA ARG A 46 -24.59 -12.52 1.04
C ARG A 46 -24.05 -13.42 -0.06
N ARG A 47 -23.46 -12.85 -1.11
CA ARG A 47 -22.81 -13.58 -2.20
C ARG A 47 -21.66 -14.48 -1.70
N TRP A 48 -21.05 -14.09 -0.58
CA TRP A 48 -19.83 -14.70 -0.02
C TRP A 48 -20.07 -15.59 1.21
N THR A 49 -21.30 -15.71 1.73
CA THR A 49 -21.61 -16.43 2.99
C THR A 49 -21.01 -17.83 3.07
N ASP A 50 -21.10 -18.59 1.98
CA ASP A 50 -20.61 -19.98 1.89
C ASP A 50 -19.32 -20.09 1.06
N ARG A 51 -18.66 -18.96 0.75
CA ARG A 51 -17.51 -18.84 -0.15
C ARG A 51 -16.33 -18.12 0.51
N LEU A 52 -16.14 -18.36 1.80
CA LEU A 52 -15.12 -17.67 2.59
C LEU A 52 -13.69 -17.98 2.11
N GLY A 53 -13.41 -19.20 1.65
CA GLY A 53 -12.11 -19.56 1.08
C GLY A 53 -11.78 -18.76 -0.19
N ALA A 54 -12.76 -18.55 -1.06
CA ALA A 54 -12.60 -17.72 -2.25
C ALA A 54 -12.40 -16.24 -1.90
N LEU A 55 -13.14 -15.73 -0.89
CA LEU A 55 -12.97 -14.36 -0.41
C LEU A 55 -11.59 -14.15 0.24
N HIS A 56 -11.10 -15.13 1.01
CA HIS A 56 -9.77 -15.10 1.60
C HIS A 56 -8.69 -15.03 0.52
N ARG A 57 -8.76 -15.91 -0.49
CA ARG A 57 -7.81 -15.88 -1.61
C ARG A 57 -7.88 -14.59 -2.41
N ARG A 58 -9.07 -14.01 -2.59
CA ARG A 58 -9.20 -12.69 -3.21
C ARG A 58 -8.42 -11.62 -2.45
N HIS A 59 -8.43 -11.66 -1.12
CA HIS A 59 -7.61 -10.77 -0.30
C HIS A 59 -6.11 -11.04 -0.49
N GLU A 60 -5.70 -12.31 -0.55
CA GLU A 60 -4.29 -12.66 -0.81
C GLU A 60 -3.83 -12.13 -2.17
N ASP A 61 -4.64 -12.30 -3.22
CA ASP A 61 -4.38 -11.77 -4.56
C ASP A 61 -4.26 -10.24 -4.54
N GLN A 62 -5.15 -9.54 -3.82
CA GLN A 62 -5.08 -8.08 -3.66
C GLN A 62 -3.78 -7.66 -2.97
N VAL A 63 -3.40 -8.33 -1.88
CA VAL A 63 -2.19 -7.99 -1.12
C VAL A 63 -0.95 -8.25 -1.96
N GLU A 64 -0.91 -9.33 -2.73
CA GLU A 64 0.20 -9.65 -3.62
C GLU A 64 0.32 -8.62 -4.74
N GLU A 65 -0.81 -8.24 -5.34
CA GLU A 65 -0.82 -7.18 -6.35
C GLU A 65 -0.37 -5.83 -5.79
N MET A 66 -0.78 -5.47 -4.56
CA MET A 66 -0.29 -4.29 -3.86
C MET A 66 1.22 -4.36 -3.56
N ARG A 67 1.75 -5.54 -3.21
CA ARG A 67 3.21 -5.76 -3.06
C ARG A 67 3.93 -5.55 -4.38
N ARG A 68 3.43 -6.14 -5.46
CA ARG A 68 3.99 -6.02 -6.80
C ARG A 68 4.04 -4.56 -7.28
N ARG A 69 3.04 -3.76 -6.91
CA ARG A 69 3.00 -2.31 -7.18
C ARG A 69 3.87 -1.46 -6.24
N GLY A 70 4.59 -2.06 -5.31
CA GLY A 70 5.51 -1.37 -4.41
C GLY A 70 4.86 -0.63 -3.25
N TRP A 71 3.61 -0.97 -2.88
CA TRP A 71 2.95 -0.31 -1.75
C TRP A 71 3.65 -0.70 -0.45
N THR A 72 3.78 0.21 0.51
CA THR A 72 4.38 -0.08 1.82
C THR A 72 3.33 -0.34 2.90
N GLY A 73 2.12 0.20 2.75
CA GLY A 73 0.96 0.00 3.64
C GLY A 73 -0.18 -0.83 3.00
N HIS A 74 -1.31 -0.91 3.70
CA HIS A 74 -2.56 -1.56 3.25
C HIS A 74 -2.46 -3.07 2.94
N LYS A 75 -1.67 -3.78 3.76
CA LYS A 75 -1.49 -5.24 3.65
C LYS A 75 -1.92 -5.96 4.93
N SER A 76 -2.87 -5.37 5.66
CA SER A 76 -3.34 -5.94 6.92
C SER A 76 -3.96 -7.31 6.66
N PRO A 77 -3.51 -8.36 7.37
CA PRO A 77 -4.06 -9.69 7.20
C PRO A 77 -5.53 -9.73 7.65
N LEU A 78 -6.28 -10.69 7.12
CA LEU A 78 -7.61 -10.98 7.63
C LEU A 78 -7.48 -11.70 8.98
N PRO A 79 -8.30 -11.34 9.99
CA PRO A 79 -8.35 -12.11 11.24
C PRO A 79 -9.01 -13.46 10.96
N VAL A 80 -8.25 -14.55 11.11
CA VAL A 80 -8.73 -15.93 10.98
C VAL A 80 -8.71 -16.56 12.38
N ALA A 81 -9.87 -16.56 13.03
CA ALA A 81 -10.03 -17.23 14.33
C ALA A 81 -10.17 -18.76 14.14
N PRO A 82 -9.89 -19.60 15.15
CA PRO A 82 -10.00 -21.05 15.04
C PRO A 82 -11.37 -21.55 14.56
N GLU A 83 -12.45 -20.83 14.86
CA GLU A 83 -13.81 -21.14 14.39
C GLU A 83 -14.06 -20.78 12.91
N VAL A 84 -13.22 -19.94 12.31
CA VAL A 84 -13.29 -19.54 10.89
C VAL A 84 -12.51 -20.52 10.01
N GLU A 85 -11.38 -21.02 10.48
CA GLU A 85 -10.46 -21.88 9.71
C GLU A 85 -11.16 -23.07 9.00
N PRO A 86 -12.06 -23.84 9.65
CA PRO A 86 -12.75 -24.95 8.97
C PRO A 86 -13.67 -24.47 7.83
N ARG A 87 -14.24 -23.26 7.95
CA ARG A 87 -15.14 -22.67 6.95
C ARG A 87 -14.42 -22.17 5.70
N LEU A 88 -13.09 -22.00 5.75
CA LEU A 88 -12.29 -21.67 4.57
C LEU A 88 -12.12 -22.87 3.63
N ASN A 89 -12.15 -24.08 4.20
CA ASN A 89 -11.81 -25.33 3.53
C ASN A 89 -12.99 -26.28 3.34
N GLN A 90 -14.20 -25.89 3.76
CA GLN A 90 -15.41 -26.68 3.51
C GLN A 90 -15.71 -26.79 1.99
N PRO A 91 -16.40 -27.86 1.53
CA PRO A 91 -16.76 -28.01 0.13
C PRO A 91 -17.46 -26.75 -0.43
N GLY A 92 -17.00 -26.27 -1.58
CA GLY A 92 -17.52 -25.07 -2.22
C GLY A 92 -17.03 -23.73 -1.64
N ALA A 93 -16.37 -23.70 -0.48
CA ALA A 93 -15.88 -22.44 0.10
C ALA A 93 -14.85 -21.73 -0.77
N THR A 94 -14.12 -22.51 -1.56
CA THR A 94 -13.10 -22.06 -2.49
C THR A 94 -13.67 -21.71 -3.86
N GLU A 95 -14.96 -21.88 -4.09
CA GLU A 95 -15.56 -21.55 -5.38
C GLU A 95 -15.86 -20.05 -5.45
N TRP A 96 -15.49 -19.42 -6.57
CA TRP A 96 -15.92 -18.06 -6.85
C TRP A 96 -17.45 -18.04 -7.02
N PRO A 97 -18.16 -17.03 -6.50
CA PRO A 97 -19.60 -16.93 -6.75
C PRO A 97 -19.89 -16.95 -8.25
N PRO A 98 -20.99 -17.57 -8.71
CA PRO A 98 -21.30 -17.58 -10.14
C PRO A 98 -21.50 -16.14 -10.65
N VAL A 99 -20.86 -15.83 -11.77
CA VAL A 99 -20.93 -14.52 -12.44
C VAL A 99 -21.16 -14.79 -13.93
N THR A 100 -22.08 -14.06 -14.54
CA THR A 100 -22.32 -14.17 -15.98
C THR A 100 -21.30 -13.35 -16.78
N PRO A 101 -20.98 -13.73 -18.03
CA PRO A 101 -20.11 -12.93 -18.89
C PRO A 101 -20.59 -11.48 -19.05
N GLU A 102 -21.90 -11.24 -19.10
CA GLU A 102 -22.49 -9.90 -19.19
C GLU A 102 -22.18 -9.08 -17.93
N ARG A 103 -22.17 -9.72 -16.75
CA ARG A 103 -21.81 -9.03 -15.52
C ARG A 103 -20.32 -8.69 -15.48
N VAL A 104 -19.46 -9.57 -15.97
CA VAL A 104 -18.01 -9.29 -16.12
C VAL A 104 -17.79 -8.13 -17.10
N ALA A 105 -18.47 -8.15 -18.25
CA ALA A 105 -18.40 -7.06 -19.23
C ALA A 105 -18.85 -5.73 -18.62
N LYS A 106 -19.97 -5.74 -17.90
CA LYS A 106 -20.45 -4.55 -17.17
C LYS A 106 -19.45 -4.07 -16.12
N ASP A 107 -18.84 -4.97 -15.35
CA ASP A 107 -17.82 -4.58 -14.38
C ASP A 107 -16.63 -3.89 -15.09
N ARG A 108 -16.21 -4.36 -16.28
CA ARG A 108 -15.17 -3.70 -17.06
C ARG A 108 -15.59 -2.31 -17.57
N GLU A 109 -16.84 -2.15 -18.01
CA GLU A 109 -17.39 -0.84 -18.38
C GLU A 109 -17.43 0.12 -17.19
N ASP A 110 -17.92 -0.33 -16.04
CA ASP A 110 -18.03 0.47 -14.81
C ASP A 110 -16.65 0.93 -14.33
N LEU A 111 -15.62 0.06 -14.46
CA LEU A 111 -14.22 0.39 -14.15
C LEU A 111 -13.71 1.59 -14.95
N VAL A 112 -14.07 1.66 -16.25
CA VAL A 112 -13.70 2.77 -17.15
C VAL A 112 -14.57 4.01 -16.90
N ALA A 113 -15.87 3.81 -16.66
CA ALA A 113 -16.84 4.90 -16.51
C ALA A 113 -16.65 5.72 -15.23
N HIS A 114 -16.14 5.12 -14.15
CA HIS A 114 -15.83 5.82 -12.89
C HIS A 114 -14.52 6.64 -12.89
N PHE A 115 -13.97 6.92 -14.09
CA PHE A 115 -12.74 7.69 -14.28
C PHE A 115 -12.85 9.16 -14.78
N PRO A 116 -13.87 10.00 -14.44
CA PRO A 116 -13.87 11.41 -14.89
C PRO A 116 -13.20 12.39 -13.91
N GLY A 117 -12.94 12.00 -12.66
CA GLY A 117 -12.75 12.97 -11.55
C GLY A 117 -11.32 13.32 -11.12
N TRP A 118 -10.29 12.53 -11.45
CA TRP A 118 -8.90 12.80 -10.99
C TRP A 118 -8.00 13.49 -12.03
N ARG A 119 -8.58 13.94 -13.15
CA ARG A 119 -7.93 14.79 -14.16
C ARG A 119 -7.64 16.23 -13.63
N LYS A 120 -7.37 16.39 -12.33
CA LYS A 120 -7.00 17.65 -11.66
C LYS A 120 -5.90 17.54 -10.59
N VAL A 121 -5.20 16.40 -10.47
CA VAL A 121 -4.00 16.30 -9.61
C VAL A 121 -2.79 15.81 -10.41
N ARG A 122 -2.64 16.32 -11.64
CA ARG A 122 -1.39 16.23 -12.40
C ARG A 122 -1.05 17.54 -13.13
N GLN A 123 -1.57 18.66 -12.61
CA GLN A 123 -1.14 20.01 -13.02
C GLN A 123 -0.41 20.77 -11.89
N ARG A 124 -0.39 20.27 -10.65
CA ARG A 124 0.31 20.94 -9.53
C ARG A 124 1.73 20.44 -9.27
N ASP A 125 2.08 19.22 -9.70
CA ASP A 125 3.44 18.69 -9.47
C ASP A 125 4.45 19.18 -10.53
N GLY A 126 3.98 19.59 -11.71
CA GLY A 126 4.83 20.22 -12.73
C GLY A 126 5.18 21.69 -12.44
N GLU A 127 4.38 22.37 -11.62
CA GLU A 127 4.58 23.80 -11.32
C GLU A 127 5.57 24.03 -10.16
N ILE A 128 5.74 23.04 -9.27
CA ILE A 128 6.74 23.10 -8.19
C ILE A 128 8.14 22.75 -8.72
N ALA A 129 8.26 21.86 -9.71
CA ALA A 129 9.55 21.53 -10.33
C ALA A 129 10.13 22.69 -11.14
N GLY A 130 9.28 23.44 -11.87
CA GLY A 130 9.73 24.57 -12.71
C GLY A 130 10.21 25.80 -11.93
N ARG A 131 9.90 25.92 -10.63
CA ARG A 131 10.33 27.08 -9.82
C ARG A 131 11.72 26.91 -9.21
N ARG A 132 12.23 25.68 -9.08
CA ARG A 132 13.57 25.40 -8.54
C ARG A 132 14.68 25.52 -9.60
N GLU A 133 14.35 25.37 -10.88
CA GLU A 133 15.34 25.44 -11.95
C GLU A 133 15.64 26.88 -12.42
N SER A 134 14.78 27.86 -12.10
CA SER A 134 15.00 29.27 -12.46
C SER A 134 15.89 30.06 -11.50
N GLU A 135 16.34 29.49 -10.37
CA GLU A 135 17.22 30.18 -9.40
C GLU A 135 18.70 29.75 -9.48
N SER A 136 19.10 29.00 -10.50
CA SER A 136 20.48 28.51 -10.65
C SER A 136 21.11 28.94 -11.98
N ALA A 137 21.30 30.24 -12.18
CA ALA A 137 22.18 30.76 -13.23
C ALA A 137 23.41 31.46 -12.61
N PRO A 138 24.63 31.15 -13.04
CA PRO A 138 25.86 31.64 -12.42
C PRO A 138 26.16 33.08 -12.86
N THR A 139 26.32 33.99 -11.90
CA THR A 139 26.88 35.32 -12.15
C THR A 139 28.40 35.20 -12.25
N THR A 140 28.94 35.35 -13.45
CA THR A 140 30.38 35.57 -13.66
C THR A 140 30.57 37.01 -14.10
N GLU A 141 31.16 37.84 -13.25
CA GLU A 141 32.03 38.91 -13.76
C GLU A 141 33.12 39.24 -12.74
N GLY A 142 34.36 39.25 -13.24
CA GLY A 142 35.58 39.33 -12.45
C GLY A 142 36.00 40.76 -12.14
N GLY A 143 36.77 40.90 -11.06
CA GLY A 143 37.45 42.14 -10.69
C GLY A 143 38.60 41.86 -9.73
N ARG A 144 39.79 41.58 -10.28
CA ARG A 144 41.05 41.44 -9.53
C ARG A 144 41.36 42.71 -8.72
N ARG A 145 41.77 42.55 -7.47
CA ARG A 145 42.88 43.32 -6.89
C ARG A 145 43.53 42.58 -5.72
N THR A 146 44.85 42.59 -5.76
CA THR A 146 45.84 41.89 -4.93
C THR A 146 46.19 42.67 -3.66
N THR A 147 46.48 41.97 -2.57
CA THR A 147 47.59 42.18 -1.58
C THR A 147 47.40 41.14 -0.46
N ASP A 148 48.26 40.12 -0.39
CA ASP A 148 49.48 40.05 0.42
C ASP A 148 49.28 40.28 1.93
N LYS A 149 49.31 39.19 2.72
CA LYS A 149 50.23 38.97 3.88
C LYS A 149 49.79 37.82 4.81
N GLY A 150 50.78 37.03 5.25
CA GLY A 150 50.79 36.26 6.51
C GLY A 150 50.23 34.84 6.40
N GLN A 151 50.99 33.79 6.06
CA GLN A 151 52.11 33.17 6.79
C GLN A 151 51.74 32.54 8.14
N LYS A 152 52.11 31.25 8.29
CA LYS A 152 52.28 30.41 9.49
C LYS A 152 51.03 29.64 10.01
N ARG A 153 51.10 28.40 10.52
CA ARG A 153 52.16 27.38 10.75
C ARG A 153 51.53 26.21 11.57
N LEU A 154 51.91 24.93 11.27
CA LEU A 154 51.89 23.69 12.11
C LEU A 154 50.52 23.15 12.62
N GLU A 155 50.29 21.90 13.01
CA GLU A 155 50.95 20.57 13.02
C GLU A 155 49.80 19.57 13.27
N ALA A 156 49.71 18.45 12.57
CA ALA A 156 50.08 17.11 13.05
C ALA A 156 49.67 16.77 14.51
N GLY A 157 48.87 15.71 14.67
CA GLY A 157 48.62 15.06 15.96
C GLY A 157 47.76 13.80 15.85
N ARG A 158 48.43 12.63 15.82
CA ARG A 158 47.87 11.27 15.92
C ARG A 158 47.55 10.90 17.39
N HIS A 159 46.99 9.69 17.53
CA HIS A 159 46.88 8.78 18.70
C HIS A 159 45.45 8.68 19.27
N GLU A 160 44.74 7.59 18.99
CA GLU A 160 44.79 6.28 19.68
C GLU A 160 44.29 6.35 21.12
N THR A 161 43.24 5.58 21.45
CA THR A 161 43.38 4.38 22.30
C THR A 161 42.04 3.66 22.44
N ALA A 162 42.11 2.35 22.24
CA ALA A 162 41.08 1.39 22.61
C ALA A 162 41.04 1.22 24.13
N GLY A 163 39.84 1.12 24.69
CA GLY A 163 39.60 0.71 26.07
C GLY A 163 38.68 -0.50 26.10
N SER A 164 39.26 -1.68 26.32
CA SER A 164 38.59 -2.95 26.54
C SER A 164 38.58 -3.26 28.04
N ARG A 165 37.51 -3.97 28.48
CA ARG A 165 37.43 -4.97 29.58
C ARG A 165 36.59 -4.63 30.83
N GLY A 166 35.88 -5.69 31.26
CA GLY A 166 35.33 -5.95 32.60
C GLY A 166 33.81 -6.03 32.58
N GLY A 167 33.10 -7.13 32.85
CA GLY A 167 33.43 -8.35 33.58
C GLY A 167 32.61 -8.43 34.89
N GLY A 168 31.81 -9.48 35.07
CA GLY A 168 31.09 -9.85 36.32
C GLY A 168 29.56 -9.93 36.11
N ALA A 169 28.87 -11.08 36.09
CA ALA A 169 28.79 -12.29 36.94
C ALA A 169 27.88 -12.17 38.19
N ALA A 170 27.08 -13.23 38.38
CA ALA A 170 26.35 -13.70 39.58
C ALA A 170 25.07 -12.92 39.98
N ALA A 171 23.89 -13.53 39.91
CA ALA A 171 23.29 -14.57 40.78
C ALA A 171 22.58 -13.98 42.01
N GLY A 172 21.30 -14.32 42.14
CA GLY A 172 20.38 -13.91 43.20
C GLY A 172 18.94 -14.17 42.79
#